data_AF-A0ABD4LAI0-F1
#
_entry.id   AF-A0ABD4LAI0-F1
#
_cell.length_a   1.000
_cell.length_b   1.000
_cell.length_c   1.000
_cell.angle_alpha   90.00
_cell.angle_beta   90.00
_cell.angle_gamma   90.00
#
_symmetry.space_group_name_H-M   'P 1'
#
loop_
_entity.id
_entity.type
_entity.pdbx_description
1 polymer ?
#
loop_
_entity_poly.entity_id
_entity_poly.type
_entity_poly.pdbx_seq_one_letter_code
_entity_poly.pdbx_strand_id
1 'polypeptide(L)' 'MDYVNETNMSLIGVSHSASEYLVKETLMYEWFKENFEVDVTLVPQEKWWL' A
#
# COMPACT_ATOMS: atom_id res chain seq x y z
N MET A 1 12.89 9.27 16.87
CA MET A 1 13.08 9.38 15.39
C MET A 1 14.53 9.77 15.13
N ASP A 2 15.46 9.32 15.98
CA ASP A 2 16.72 10.04 16.15
C ASP A 2 17.67 9.74 14.98
N TYR A 3 17.49 8.55 14.37
CA TYR A 3 18.12 8.13 13.13
C TYR A 3 17.79 9.02 11.91
N VAL A 4 16.69 9.80 11.94
CA VAL A 4 16.30 10.68 10.83
C VAL A 4 17.39 11.73 10.57
N ASN A 5 18.05 12.19 11.63
CA ASN A 5 19.12 13.17 11.52
C ASN A 5 20.46 12.57 11.04
N GLU A 6 20.55 11.24 10.96
CA GLU A 6 21.79 10.53 10.55
C GLU A 6 21.88 10.34 9.04
N THR A 7 20.81 10.63 8.28
CA THR A 7 20.76 10.44 6.83
C THR A 7 20.69 11.77 6.08
N ASN A 8 21.43 11.85 4.97
CA ASN A 8 21.32 12.97 4.01
C ASN A 8 20.20 12.76 2.99
N MET A 9 19.45 11.65 3.08
CA MET A 9 18.33 11.36 2.18
C MET A 9 17.04 11.97 2.70
N SER A 10 16.20 12.45 1.77
CA SER A 10 14.84 12.84 2.09
C SER A 10 14.03 11.62 2.53
N LEU A 11 13.44 11.70 3.73
CA LEU A 11 12.52 10.69 4.22
C LEU A 11 11.07 11.13 3.95
N ILE A 12 10.33 10.32 3.20
CA ILE A 12 8.92 10.55 2.90
C ILE A 12 8.11 9.56 3.74
N GLY A 13 7.43 10.08 4.76
CA GLY A 13 6.48 9.30 5.55
C GLY A 13 5.16 9.15 4.81
N VAL A 14 4.73 7.91 4.63
CA VAL A 14 3.39 7.56 4.15
C VAL A 14 2.70 6.70 5.21
N SER A 15 1.37 6.68 5.22
CA SER A 15 0.65 5.74 6.08
C SER A 15 1.05 4.30 5.70
N HIS A 16 1.33 3.46 6.70
CA HIS A 16 1.64 2.04 6.49
C HIS A 16 0.56 1.36 5.65
N SER A 17 -0.70 1.56 6.02
CA SER A 17 -1.85 0.99 5.29
C SER A 17 -1.99 1.55 3.87
N ALA A 18 -1.66 2.83 3.65
CA ALA A 18 -1.71 3.43 2.32
C ALA A 18 -0.63 2.86 1.39
N SER A 19 0.60 2.68 1.90
CA SER A 19 1.68 2.08 1.10
C SER A 19 1.36 0.64 0.70
N GLU A 20 0.74 -0.14 1.59
CA GLU A 20 0.33 -1.51 1.26
C GLU A 20 -0.88 -1.55 0.32
N TYR A 21 -1.82 -0.62 0.46
CA TYR A 21 -2.97 -0.55 -0.44
C TYR A 21 -2.57 -0.24 -1.88
N LEU A 22 -1.56 0.61 -2.09
CA LEU A 22 -1.03 0.90 -3.42
C LEU A 22 -0.57 -0.37 -4.14
N VAL A 23 0.08 -1.31 -3.43
CA VAL A 23 0.49 -2.61 -4.00
C VAL A 23 -0.73 -3.46 -4.35
N LYS A 24 -1.76 -3.45 -3.50
CA LYS A 24 -3.01 -4.18 -3.76
C LYS A 24 -3.67 -3.69 -5.05
N GLU A 25 -3.73 -2.38 -5.22
CA GLU A 25 -4.36 -1.73 -6.36
C GLU A 25 -3.56 -1.92 -7.66
N THR A 26 -2.24 -1.74 -7.60
CA THR A 26 -1.40 -1.69 -8.82
C THR A 26 -0.87 -3.04 -9.28
N LEU A 27 -0.69 -4.00 -8.36
CA LEU A 27 -0.08 -5.29 -8.68
C LEU A 27 -1.02 -6.45 -8.40
N MET A 28 -1.58 -6.52 -7.19
CA MET A 28 -2.34 -7.71 -6.79
C MET A 28 -3.68 -7.81 -7.50
N TYR A 29 -4.36 -6.70 -7.75
CA TYR A 29 -5.67 -6.68 -8.40
C TYR A 29 -5.64 -7.37 -9.77
N GLU A 30 -4.74 -6.94 -10.66
CA GLU A 30 -4.61 -7.57 -11.98
C GLU A 30 -4.05 -8.99 -11.87
N TRP A 31 -3.08 -9.24 -10.98
CA TRP A 31 -2.55 -10.58 -10.78
C TRP A 31 -3.65 -11.58 -10.40
N PHE A 32 -4.59 -11.23 -9.50
CA PHE A 32 -5.70 -12.12 -9.16
C PHE A 32 -6.64 -12.36 -10.33
N LYS A 33 -6.99 -11.32 -11.09
CA LYS A 33 -7.85 -11.44 -12.28
C LYS A 33 -7.24 -12.29 -13.38
N GLU A 34 -5.92 -12.25 -13.53
CA GLU A 34 -5.20 -13.01 -14.57
C GLU A 34 -5.00 -14.48 -14.20
N ASN A 35 -4.85 -14.79 -12.90
CA ASN A 35 -4.48 -16.13 -12.45
C ASN A 35 -5.67 -16.96 -11.96
N PHE A 36 -6.84 -16.35 -11.74
CA PHE A 36 -8.02 -17.02 -11.22
C PHE A 36 -9.29 -16.51 -11.91
N GLU A 37 -10.25 -17.42 -12.16
CA GLU A 37 -11.59 -17.06 -12.65
C GLU A 37 -12.49 -16.58 -11.50
N VAL A 38 -12.12 -15.44 -10.90
CA VAL A 38 -12.87 -14.82 -9.78
C VAL A 38 -13.12 -13.35 -10.03
N ASP A 39 -14.25 -12.85 -9.53
CA ASP A 39 -14.49 -11.41 -9.47
C ASP A 39 -13.70 -10.80 -8.33
N VAL A 40 -12.81 -9.86 -8.67
CA VAL A 40 -11.97 -9.15 -7.70
C VAL A 40 -12.55 -7.75 -7.48
N THR A 41 -12.72 -7.36 -6.23
CA THR A 41 -13.11 -6.00 -5.82
C THR A 41 -12.19 -5.53 -4.71
N LEU A 42 -11.57 -4.36 -4.89
CA LEU A 42 -10.78 -3.73 -3.84
C LEU A 42 -11.70 -3.05 -2.83
N VAL A 43 -11.39 -3.21 -1.54
CA VAL A 43 -12.14 -2.62 -0.43
C VAL A 43 -11.24 -1.62 0.30
N PRO A 44 -11.19 -0.35 -0.15
CA PRO A 44 -10.41 0.68 0.53
C PRO A 44 -11.05 1.02 1.88
N GLN A 45 -10.23 1.00 2.95
CA GLN A 45 -10.64 1.47 4.26
C GLN A 45 -10.42 2.98 4.35
N GLU A 46 -11.50 3.75 4.49
CA GLU A 46 -11.43 5.22 4.53
C GLU A 46 -10.69 5.74 5.78
N LYS A 47 -10.77 5.00 6.89
CA LYS A 47 -10.12 5.36 8.16
C LYS A 47 -8.95 4.41 8.40
N TRP A 48 -7.74 4.96 8.48
CA TRP A 48 -6.51 4.19 8.71
C TRP A 48 -6.42 3.58 10.12
N TRP A 49 -7.26 4.02 11.07
CA TRP A 49 -7.27 3.61 12.47
C TRP A 49 -8.41 2.66 12.85
N LEU A 50 -9.26 2.27 11.89
CA LEU A 50 -10.31 1.27 12.09
C LEU A 50 -9.78 -0.14 11.88
#